data_AF-A0A357Z5I4-F1
#
_entry.id   AF-A0A357Z5I4-F1
#
_cell.length_a   1.000
_cell.length_b   1.000
_cell.length_c   1.000
_cell.angle_alpha   90.00
_cell.angle_beta   90.00
_cell.angle_gamma   90.00
#
_symmetry.space_group_name_H-M   'P 1'
#
loop_
_entity.id
_entity.type
_entity.pdbx_description
1 polymer ?
#
loop_
_entity_poly.entity_id
_entity_poly.type
_entity_poly.pdbx_seq_one_letter_code
_entity_poly.pdbx_strand_id
1 'polypeptide(L)'
;MSQTSQQSARPPAPKERLTGTSVLLSLFLTLILIILGERGLYDLNRLFNPHYQDCNQANFLITRGDSCPAEQFAFQNVLLHSYVSFPLFVIFLILMLYLRHHRLNTWQKALFRVSGVVSIFFGLQFIAEAIIFLLKFHYLVGIYVTLVLAAIMVAALVIYLERRAAKKRSAAQVKR
;
A
#
# COMPACT_ATOMS: atom_id res chain seq x y z
N MET A 1 16.71 -52.43 32.66
CA MET A 1 15.90 -51.24 32.99
C MET A 1 16.00 -50.27 31.83
N SER A 2 15.03 -50.29 30.92
CA SER A 2 15.04 -49.46 29.72
C SER A 2 14.04 -48.32 29.92
N GLN A 3 14.55 -47.10 30.09
CA GLN A 3 13.71 -45.90 30.19
C GLN A 3 13.23 -45.52 28.79
N THR A 4 11.96 -45.80 28.52
CA THR A 4 11.26 -45.31 27.34
C THR A 4 11.00 -43.82 27.52
N SER A 5 11.72 -42.98 26.79
CA SER A 5 11.50 -41.54 26.72
C SER A 5 10.10 -41.25 26.17
N GLN A 6 9.16 -40.90 27.05
CA GLN A 6 7.87 -40.35 26.66
C GLN A 6 8.09 -38.98 26.04
N GLN A 7 8.21 -38.95 24.72
CA GLN A 7 8.11 -37.74 23.93
C GLN A 7 6.64 -37.28 23.97
N SER A 8 6.34 -36.44 24.96
CA SER A 8 5.05 -35.79 25.14
C SER A 8 4.71 -35.00 23.88
N ALA A 9 3.84 -35.57 23.05
CA ALA A 9 3.27 -34.91 21.90
C ALA A 9 2.42 -33.73 22.40
N ARG A 10 2.99 -32.51 22.37
CA ARG A 10 2.20 -31.28 22.58
C ARG A 10 1.02 -31.32 21.60
N PRO A 11 -0.24 -31.19 22.08
CA PRO A 11 -1.38 -31.13 21.19
C PRO A 11 -1.20 -29.96 20.21
N PRO A 12 -1.57 -30.13 18.93
CA PRO A 12 -1.50 -29.04 17.96
C PRO A 12 -2.35 -27.88 18.47
N ALA A 13 -1.76 -26.68 18.53
CA ALA A 13 -2.46 -25.49 18.98
C ALA A 13 -3.78 -25.35 18.22
N PRO A 14 -4.91 -25.07 18.90
CA PRO A 14 -6.20 -24.99 18.26
C PRO A 14 -6.15 -23.94 17.14
N LYS A 15 -6.50 -24.37 15.93
CA LYS A 15 -6.63 -23.48 14.77
C LYS A 15 -7.83 -22.57 15.04
N GLU A 16 -7.57 -21.38 15.57
CA GLU A 16 -8.59 -20.32 15.69
C GLU A 16 -9.24 -20.13 14.31
N ARG A 17 -10.52 -20.47 14.22
CA ARG A 17 -11.30 -20.23 13.00
C ARG A 17 -11.46 -18.71 12.86
N LEU A 18 -11.05 -18.19 11.71
CA LEU A 18 -11.24 -16.80 11.35
C LEU A 18 -12.75 -16.52 11.39
N THR A 19 -13.21 -15.75 12.37
CA THR A 19 -14.63 -15.42 12.50
C THR A 19 -15.01 -14.39 11.44
N GLY A 20 -16.13 -14.62 10.73
CA GLY A 20 -16.60 -13.68 9.69
C GLY A 20 -16.73 -12.24 10.20
N THR A 21 -17.14 -12.08 11.46
CA THR A 21 -17.20 -10.79 12.17
C THR A 21 -15.84 -10.09 12.24
N SER A 22 -14.74 -10.83 12.48
CA SER A 22 -13.39 -10.25 12.49
C SER A 22 -12.97 -9.73 11.13
N VAL A 23 -13.34 -10.43 10.06
CA VAL A 23 -13.08 -10.00 8.68
C VAL A 23 -13.86 -8.72 8.37
N LEU A 24 -15.16 -8.72 8.65
CA LEU A 24 -16.03 -7.56 8.41
C LEU A 24 -15.55 -6.32 9.15
N LEU A 25 -15.21 -6.47 10.44
CA LEU A 25 -14.70 -5.37 11.27
C LEU A 25 -13.36 -4.85 10.74
N SER A 26 -12.46 -5.74 10.29
CA SER A 26 -11.17 -5.32 9.71
C SER A 26 -11.35 -4.54 8.41
N LEU A 27 -12.33 -4.92 7.58
CA LEU A 27 -12.64 -4.22 6.34
C LEU A 27 -13.22 -2.83 6.63
N PHE A 28 -14.15 -2.75 7.58
CA PHE A 28 -14.72 -1.48 8.02
C PHE A 28 -13.66 -0.53 8.60
N LEU A 29 -12.78 -1.04 9.46
CA LEU A 29 -11.66 -0.27 10.01
C LEU A 29 -10.71 0.22 8.90
N THR A 30 -10.41 -0.62 7.92
CA THR A 30 -9.57 -0.24 6.77
C THR A 30 -10.19 0.92 6.00
N LEU A 31 -11.50 0.84 5.70
CA LEU A 31 -12.22 1.90 5.01
C LEU A 31 -12.20 3.22 5.80
N ILE A 32 -12.45 3.16 7.11
CA ILE A 32 -12.38 4.35 7.97
C ILE A 32 -10.99 4.98 7.91
N LEU A 33 -9.92 4.19 8.03
CA LEU A 33 -8.56 4.70 8.01
C LEU A 33 -8.18 5.32 6.65
N ILE A 34 -8.65 4.73 5.54
CA ILE A 34 -8.45 5.29 4.20
C ILE A 34 -9.19 6.62 4.07
N ILE A 35 -10.49 6.67 4.41
CA ILE A 35 -11.30 7.88 4.32
C ILE A 35 -10.72 8.99 5.21
N LEU A 36 -10.29 8.63 6.43
CA LEU A 36 -9.67 9.56 7.36
C LEU A 36 -8.33 10.08 6.83
N GLY A 37 -7.53 9.20 6.22
CA GLY A 37 -6.28 9.55 5.55
C GLY A 37 -6.49 10.56 4.44
N GLU A 38 -7.34 10.24 3.47
CA GLU A 38 -7.69 11.11 2.34
C GLU A 38 -8.24 12.45 2.83
N ARG A 39 -9.13 12.43 3.83
CA ARG A 39 -9.70 13.66 4.36
C ARG A 39 -8.68 14.51 5.10
N GLY A 40 -7.79 13.87 5.86
CA GLY A 40 -6.68 14.53 6.52
C GLY A 40 -5.75 15.21 5.51
N LEU A 41 -5.39 14.52 4.43
CA LEU A 41 -4.59 15.09 3.34
C LEU A 41 -5.27 16.30 2.68
N TYR A 42 -6.56 16.18 2.38
CA TYR A 42 -7.36 17.28 1.84
C TYR A 42 -7.35 18.50 2.76
N ASP A 43 -7.60 18.30 4.05
CA ASP A 43 -7.62 19.39 5.02
C ASP A 43 -6.21 20.00 5.19
N LEU A 44 -5.15 19.18 5.21
CA LEU A 44 -3.77 19.68 5.24
C LEU A 44 -3.43 20.52 4.01
N ASN A 45 -3.83 20.09 2.81
CA ASN A 45 -3.66 20.89 1.61
C ASN A 45 -4.40 22.23 1.74
N ARG A 46 -5.62 22.23 2.27
CA ARG A 46 -6.38 23.46 2.54
C ARG A 46 -5.70 24.40 3.53
N LEU A 47 -5.08 23.86 4.58
CA LEU A 47 -4.48 24.67 5.64
C LEU A 47 -3.08 25.18 5.27
N PHE A 48 -2.27 24.35 4.60
CA PHE A 48 -0.84 24.59 4.45
C PHE A 48 -0.40 24.89 3.02
N ASN A 49 -1.27 24.73 2.01
CA ASN A 49 -0.94 25.12 0.64
C ASN A 49 -1.26 26.61 0.44
N PRO A 50 -0.23 27.48 0.25
CA PRO A 50 -0.44 28.92 0.13
C PRO A 50 -1.26 29.28 -1.12
N HIS A 51 -1.26 28.42 -2.14
CA HIS A 51 -1.96 28.65 -3.41
C HIS A 51 -3.36 28.03 -3.44
N TYR A 52 -3.86 27.54 -2.30
CA TYR A 52 -5.18 26.88 -2.24
C TYR A 52 -6.33 27.82 -2.63
N GLN A 53 -6.28 29.07 -2.17
CA GLN A 53 -7.33 30.05 -2.46
C GLN A 53 -7.30 30.49 -3.93
N ASP A 54 -6.11 30.64 -4.50
CA ASP A 54 -5.92 31.07 -5.89
C ASP A 54 -6.37 30.02 -6.92
N CYS A 55 -6.23 28.74 -6.57
CA CYS A 55 -6.44 27.63 -7.48
C CYS A 55 -7.74 26.85 -7.23
N ASN A 56 -8.66 27.39 -6.41
CA ASN A 56 -9.97 26.85 -6.00
C ASN A 56 -10.18 25.37 -6.42
N GLN A 57 -9.76 24.44 -5.56
CA GLN A 57 -9.43 23.04 -5.88
C GLN A 57 -10.47 22.25 -6.70
N ALA A 58 -11.75 22.65 -6.69
CA ALA A 58 -12.82 22.07 -7.52
C ALA A 58 -12.64 22.34 -9.03
N ASN A 59 -11.99 23.44 -9.41
CA ASN A 59 -11.83 23.88 -10.80
C ASN A 59 -10.47 23.53 -11.42
N PHE A 60 -9.54 22.95 -10.65
CA PHE A 60 -8.16 22.67 -11.11
C PHE A 60 -8.08 21.69 -12.30
N LEU A 61 -9.11 20.85 -12.50
CA LEU A 61 -9.21 19.93 -13.63
C LEU A 61 -9.88 20.56 -14.87
N ILE A 62 -10.58 21.70 -14.74
CA ILE A 62 -11.52 22.20 -15.76
C ILE A 62 -11.18 23.63 -16.23
N THR A 63 -10.63 24.50 -15.38
CA THR A 63 -10.39 25.90 -15.74
C THR A 63 -9.06 26.40 -15.20
N ARG A 64 -8.13 26.65 -16.13
CA ARG A 64 -6.88 27.38 -15.90
C ARG A 64 -7.25 28.85 -15.72
N GLY A 65 -7.55 29.28 -14.49
CA GLY A 65 -7.66 30.71 -14.19
C GLY A 65 -6.29 31.36 -14.39
N ASP A 66 -6.23 32.49 -15.09
CA ASP A 66 -4.97 33.19 -15.42
C ASP A 66 -4.15 33.59 -14.17
N SER A 67 -4.76 33.57 -12.98
CA SER A 67 -4.14 33.88 -11.70
C SER A 67 -3.63 32.67 -10.91
N CYS A 68 -3.88 31.43 -11.32
CA CYS A 68 -3.49 30.23 -10.56
C CYS A 68 -2.07 29.76 -10.93
N PRO A 69 -1.09 29.78 -9.99
CA PRO A 69 0.22 29.17 -10.20
C PRO A 69 0.10 27.65 -10.09
N ALA A 70 -0.49 27.03 -11.11
CA ALA A 70 -0.94 25.64 -11.10
C ALA A 70 0.19 24.62 -10.82
N GLU A 71 1.40 24.91 -11.28
CA GLU A 71 2.59 24.08 -11.01
C GLU A 71 2.99 24.14 -9.54
N GLN A 72 3.05 25.35 -8.96
CA GLN A 72 3.41 25.55 -7.55
C GLN A 72 2.35 24.95 -6.62
N PHE A 73 1.07 25.14 -6.94
CA PHE A 73 -0.02 24.50 -6.20
C PHE A 73 0.09 22.97 -6.23
N ALA A 74 0.32 22.38 -7.41
CA ALA A 74 0.42 20.93 -7.55
C ALA A 74 1.68 20.37 -6.89
N PHE A 75 2.80 21.07 -7.00
CA PHE A 75 4.04 20.71 -6.34
C PHE A 75 3.87 20.71 -4.82
N GLN A 76 3.27 21.78 -4.27
CA GLN A 76 3.01 21.88 -2.84
C GLN A 76 2.03 20.81 -2.35
N ASN A 77 1.00 20.49 -3.15
CA ASN A 77 0.07 19.41 -2.84
C ASN A 77 0.79 18.05 -2.73
N VAL A 78 1.59 17.70 -3.73
CA VAL A 78 2.41 16.47 -3.73
C VAL A 78 3.38 16.46 -2.56
N LEU A 79 4.01 17.59 -2.27
CA LEU A 79 4.97 17.73 -1.18
C LEU A 79 4.29 17.52 0.18
N LEU A 80 3.17 18.20 0.46
CA LEU A 80 2.38 17.99 1.69
C LEU A 80 1.89 16.56 1.82
N HIS A 81 1.35 15.99 0.73
CA HIS A 81 0.89 14.62 0.72
C HIS A 81 2.05 13.63 0.93
N SER A 82 3.24 13.91 0.40
CA SER A 82 4.43 13.09 0.64
C SER A 82 4.87 13.13 2.10
N TYR A 83 4.86 14.30 2.74
CA TYR A 83 5.24 14.47 4.15
C TYR A 83 4.34 13.73 5.12
N VAL A 84 3.12 13.37 4.72
CA VAL A 84 2.17 12.64 5.56
C VAL A 84 2.03 11.19 5.12
N SER A 85 1.80 10.94 3.83
CA SER A 85 1.57 9.61 3.28
C SER A 85 2.80 8.73 3.39
N PHE A 86 4.01 9.27 3.17
CA PHE A 86 5.23 8.47 3.26
C PHE A 86 5.53 8.01 4.70
N PRO A 87 5.50 8.88 5.74
CA PRO A 87 5.61 8.41 7.12
C PRO A 87 4.51 7.42 7.52
N LEU A 88 3.26 7.64 7.12
CA LEU A 88 2.18 6.68 7.39
C LEU A 88 2.44 5.33 6.73
N PHE A 89 2.84 5.32 5.46
CA PHE A 89 3.26 4.11 4.74
C PHE A 89 4.32 3.35 5.54
N VAL A 90 5.39 4.04 5.98
CA VAL A 90 6.49 3.45 6.74
C VAL A 90 6.03 2.93 8.10
N ILE A 91 5.23 3.69 8.84
CA ILE A 91 4.70 3.28 10.16
C ILE A 91 3.87 2.00 10.03
N PHE A 92 2.92 1.97 9.10
CA PHE A 92 2.08 0.79 8.88
C PHE A 92 2.88 -0.40 8.32
N LEU A 93 3.90 -0.15 7.50
CA LEU A 93 4.82 -1.17 7.00
C LEU A 93 5.62 -1.80 8.16
N ILE A 94 6.22 -0.97 9.02
CA ILE A 94 6.96 -1.44 10.19
C ILE A 94 6.04 -2.21 11.13
N LEU A 95 4.84 -1.69 11.41
CA LEU A 95 3.84 -2.38 12.22
C LEU A 95 3.49 -3.76 11.64
N MET A 96 3.30 -3.84 10.31
CA MET A 96 3.02 -5.09 9.62
C MET A 96 4.20 -6.08 9.71
N LEU A 97 5.44 -5.62 9.50
CA LEU A 97 6.64 -6.45 9.62
C LEU A 97 6.90 -6.92 11.05
N TYR A 98 6.63 -6.06 12.04
CA TYR A 98 6.71 -6.38 13.46
C TYR A 98 5.73 -7.50 13.81
N LEU A 99 4.44 -7.31 13.46
CA LEU A 99 3.40 -8.31 13.71
C LEU A 99 3.66 -9.64 12.98
N ARG A 100 4.33 -9.62 11.82
CA ARG A 100 4.65 -10.85 11.06
C ARG A 100 5.46 -11.87 11.86
N HIS A 101 6.33 -11.43 12.77
CA HIS A 101 7.27 -12.30 13.49
C HIS A 101 6.73 -12.80 14.83
N HIS A 102 5.59 -12.29 15.29
CA HIS A 102 4.98 -12.69 16.56
C HIS A 102 3.91 -13.76 16.37
N ARG A 103 3.69 -14.59 17.41
CA ARG A 103 2.50 -15.46 17.46
C ARG A 103 1.27 -14.58 17.69
N LEU A 104 0.60 -14.25 16.60
CA LEU A 104 -0.51 -13.30 16.61
C LEU A 104 -1.76 -13.89 17.27
N ASN A 105 -2.33 -13.17 18.23
CA ASN A 105 -3.69 -13.39 18.72
C ASN A 105 -4.73 -13.02 17.64
N THR A 106 -6.00 -13.43 17.79
CA THR A 106 -7.07 -13.10 16.83
C THR A 106 -7.13 -11.61 16.46
N TRP A 107 -7.03 -10.70 17.43
CA TRP A 107 -7.04 -9.25 17.17
C TRP A 107 -5.77 -8.76 16.45
N GLN A 108 -4.61 -9.32 16.77
CA GLN A 108 -3.34 -8.94 16.14
C GLN A 108 -3.29 -9.42 14.68
N LYS A 109 -3.93 -10.55 14.35
CA LYS A 109 -4.12 -11.01 12.96
C LYS A 109 -5.02 -10.07 12.16
N ALA A 110 -6.04 -9.48 12.80
CA ALA A 110 -6.85 -8.44 12.16
C ALA A 110 -6.02 -7.18 11.94
N LEU A 111 -5.30 -6.71 12.96
CA LEU A 111 -4.44 -5.54 12.86
C LEU A 111 -3.36 -5.69 11.78
N PHE A 112 -2.72 -6.87 11.68
CA PHE A 112 -1.74 -7.19 10.63
C PHE A 112 -2.33 -7.04 9.21
N ARG A 113 -3.58 -7.47 9.01
CA ARG A 113 -4.27 -7.35 7.71
C ARG A 113 -4.59 -5.89 7.39
N VAL A 114 -5.13 -5.16 8.37
CA VAL A 114 -5.47 -3.74 8.22
C VAL A 114 -4.21 -2.92 7.94
N SER A 115 -3.14 -3.13 8.72
CA SER A 115 -1.89 -2.40 8.52
C SER A 115 -1.25 -2.68 7.17
N GLY A 116 -1.31 -3.93 6.69
CA GLY A 116 -0.85 -4.29 5.35
C GLY A 116 -1.61 -3.55 4.24
N VAL A 117 -2.95 -3.54 4.29
CA VAL A 117 -3.77 -2.87 3.26
C VAL A 117 -3.58 -1.36 3.30
N VAL A 118 -3.60 -0.76 4.50
CA VAL A 118 -3.42 0.69 4.67
C VAL A 118 -2.02 1.14 4.23
N SER A 119 -0.98 0.37 4.55
CA SER A 119 0.39 0.63 4.07
C SER A 119 0.43 0.61 2.54
N ILE A 120 -0.09 -0.44 1.90
CA ILE A 120 -0.12 -0.52 0.43
C ILE A 120 -0.89 0.67 -0.18
N PHE A 121 -2.02 1.05 0.41
CA PHE A 121 -2.82 2.19 -0.04
C PHE A 121 -2.01 3.49 -0.05
N PHE A 122 -1.42 3.89 1.09
CA PHE A 122 -0.63 5.12 1.18
C PHE A 122 0.62 5.07 0.30
N GLY A 123 1.25 3.89 0.16
CA GLY A 123 2.39 3.70 -0.74
C GLY A 123 2.00 3.93 -2.21
N LEU A 124 0.88 3.35 -2.65
CA LEU A 124 0.36 3.54 -4.01
C LEU A 124 -0.10 4.97 -4.26
N GLN A 125 -0.80 5.59 -3.31
CA GLN A 125 -1.26 6.98 -3.40
C GLN A 125 -0.07 7.93 -3.61
N PHE A 126 0.96 7.81 -2.78
CA PHE A 126 2.18 8.61 -2.89
C PHE A 126 2.85 8.47 -4.27
N ILE A 127 3.02 7.23 -4.74
CA ILE A 127 3.62 6.96 -6.06
C ILE A 127 2.75 7.54 -7.18
N ALA A 128 1.42 7.35 -7.10
CA ALA A 128 0.48 7.82 -8.11
C ALA A 128 0.50 9.35 -8.22
N GLU A 129 0.43 10.08 -7.11
CA GLU A 129 0.47 11.54 -7.09
C GLU A 129 1.78 12.09 -7.66
N ALA A 130 2.92 11.48 -7.30
CA ALA A 130 4.22 11.86 -7.84
C ALA A 130 4.30 11.64 -9.36
N ILE A 131 3.82 10.49 -9.85
CA ILE A 131 3.80 10.19 -11.30
C ILE A 131 2.88 11.16 -12.04
N ILE A 132 1.67 11.42 -11.52
CA ILE A 132 0.70 12.34 -12.14
C ILE A 132 1.30 13.74 -12.23
N PHE A 133 1.97 14.21 -11.18
CA PHE A 133 2.66 15.50 -11.17
C PHE A 133 3.75 15.56 -12.25
N LEU A 134 4.62 14.54 -12.30
CA LEU A 134 5.69 14.47 -13.30
C LEU A 134 5.13 14.43 -14.72
N LEU A 135 4.08 13.66 -14.99
CA LEU A 135 3.45 13.62 -16.31
C LEU A 135 2.83 14.97 -16.70
N LYS A 136 2.26 15.70 -15.74
CA LYS A 136 1.57 16.97 -16.00
C LYS A 136 2.53 18.16 -16.21
N PHE A 137 3.59 18.26 -15.41
CA PHE A 137 4.49 19.43 -15.42
C PHE A 137 5.89 19.13 -15.97
N HIS A 138 6.34 17.88 -15.93
CA HIS A 138 7.66 17.44 -16.41
C HIS A 138 7.56 16.24 -17.36
N TYR A 139 6.79 16.41 -18.45
CA TYR A 139 6.36 15.30 -19.32
C TYR A 139 7.49 14.35 -19.78
N LEU A 140 8.68 14.89 -20.10
CA LEU A 140 9.84 14.06 -20.47
C LEU A 140 10.25 13.12 -19.34
N VAL A 141 10.41 13.66 -18.12
CA VAL A 141 10.75 12.88 -16.92
C VAL A 141 9.63 11.88 -16.62
N GLY A 142 8.37 12.31 -16.72
CA GLY A 142 7.20 11.45 -16.52
C GLY A 142 7.21 10.23 -17.46
N ILE A 143 7.48 10.43 -18.76
CA ILE A 143 7.57 9.34 -19.74
C ILE A 143 8.66 8.33 -19.34
N TYR A 144 9.86 8.79 -18.97
CA TYR A 144 10.92 7.89 -18.54
C TYR A 144 10.54 7.07 -17.31
N VAL A 145 9.92 7.70 -16.31
CA VAL A 145 9.43 7.01 -15.11
C VAL A 145 8.40 5.95 -15.47
N THR A 146 7.42 6.26 -16.32
CA THR A 146 6.41 5.31 -16.77
C THR A 146 7.04 4.13 -17.53
N LEU A 147 8.01 4.39 -18.42
CA LEU A 147 8.71 3.34 -19.17
C LEU A 147 9.49 2.40 -18.25
N VAL A 148 10.19 2.93 -17.24
CA VAL A 148 10.91 2.13 -16.25
C VAL A 148 9.95 1.23 -15.46
N LEU A 149 8.82 1.77 -15.00
CA LEU A 149 7.81 0.99 -14.29
C LEU A 149 7.20 -0.12 -15.17
N ALA A 150 6.91 0.19 -16.43
CA ALA A 150 6.43 -0.80 -17.40
C ALA A 150 7.47 -1.92 -17.61
N ALA A 151 8.75 -1.58 -17.75
CA ALA A 151 9.83 -2.56 -17.89
C ALA A 151 9.94 -3.48 -16.66
N ILE A 152 9.84 -2.93 -15.45
CA ILE A 152 9.84 -3.70 -14.21
C ILE A 152 8.64 -4.66 -14.15
N MET A 153 7.44 -4.19 -14.52
CA MET A 153 6.24 -5.04 -14.54
C MET A 153 6.37 -6.20 -15.53
N VAL A 154 6.88 -5.94 -16.74
CA VAL A 154 7.11 -6.99 -17.74
C VAL A 154 8.16 -7.99 -17.22
N ALA A 155 9.27 -7.52 -16.65
CA ALA A 155 10.28 -8.41 -16.08
C ALA A 155 9.73 -9.30 -14.95
N ALA A 156 8.94 -8.72 -14.04
CA ALA A 156 8.29 -9.46 -12.97
C ALA A 156 7.30 -10.50 -13.50
N LEU A 157 6.54 -10.16 -14.55
CA LEU A 157 5.61 -11.08 -15.21
C LEU A 157 6.35 -12.25 -15.87
N VAL A 158 7.46 -11.98 -16.57
CA VAL A 158 8.30 -13.03 -17.16
C VAL A 158 8.81 -13.99 -16.08
N ILE A 159 9.40 -13.45 -15.01
CA ILE A 159 9.90 -14.26 -13.88
C ILE A 159 8.76 -15.10 -13.26
N TYR A 160 7.57 -14.52 -13.10
CA TYR A 160 6.41 -15.23 -12.57
C TYR A 160 5.96 -16.39 -13.49
N LEU A 161 5.88 -16.15 -14.79
CA LEU A 161 5.49 -17.16 -15.79
C LEU A 161 6.51 -18.30 -15.87
N GLU A 162 7.81 -17.99 -15.84
CA GLU A 162 8.86 -19.01 -15.81
C GLU A 162 8.79 -19.89 -14.56
N ARG A 163 8.65 -19.27 -13.37
CA ARG A 163 8.48 -20.01 -12.12
C ARG A 163 7.24 -20.90 -12.14
N ARG A 164 6.14 -20.44 -12.75
CA ARG A 164 4.91 -21.22 -12.90
C ARG A 164 5.10 -22.40 -13.86
N ALA A 165 5.80 -22.19 -14.97
CA ALA A 165 6.12 -23.23 -15.94
C ALA A 165 7.05 -24.30 -15.35
N ALA A 166 8.08 -23.89 -14.62
CA ALA A 166 9.02 -24.78 -13.94
C ALA A 166 8.30 -25.71 -12.94
N LYS A 167 7.44 -25.16 -12.09
CA LYS A 167 6.64 -25.96 -11.14
C LYS A 167 5.76 -27.01 -11.83
N LYS A 168 5.14 -26.66 -12.97
CA LYS A 168 4.33 -27.61 -13.76
C LYS A 168 5.19 -28.75 -14.34
N ARG A 169 6.39 -28.43 -14.84
CA ARG A 169 7.34 -29.44 -15.38
C ARG A 169 7.79 -30.42 -14.30
N SER A 170 8.17 -29.92 -13.12
CA SER A 170 8.57 -30.77 -11.99
C SER A 170 7.43 -31.68 -11.51
N ALA A 171 6.19 -31.18 -11.46
CA ALA A 171 5.02 -31.98 -11.10
C ALA A 171 4.67 -33.07 -12.13
N ALA A 172 4.97 -32.85 -13.41
CA ALA A 172 4.78 -33.83 -14.47
C ALA A 172 5.84 -34.93 -14.48
N GLN A 173 7.08 -34.62 -14.08
CA GLN A 173 8.16 -35.60 -13.94
C GLN A 173 7.95 -36.55 -12.76
N VAL A 174 7.39 -36.09 -11.63
CA VAL A 174 7.10 -36.94 -10.46
C VAL A 174 5.95 -37.94 -10.70
N LYS A 175 5.13 -37.71 -11.73
CA LYS A 175 4.00 -38.59 -12.09
C LYS A 175 4.35 -39.65 -13.15
N ARG A 176 5.55 -39.60 -13.75
CA ARG A 176 6.06 -40.62 -14.67
C ARG A 176 7.01 -41.54 -13.91
#